data_AF-A0A3M2WHY6-F1
#
_entry.id   AF-A0A3M2WHY6-F1
#
_cell.length_a   1.000
_cell.length_b   1.000
_cell.length_c   1.000
_cell.angle_alpha   90.00
_cell.angle_beta   90.00
_cell.angle_gamma   90.00
#
_symmetry.space_group_name_H-M   'P 1'
#
loop_
_entity.id
_entity.type
_entity.pdbx_description
1 polymer ?
#
loop_
_entity_poly.entity_id
_entity_poly.type
_entity_poly.pdbx_seq_one_letter_code
_entity_poly.pdbx_strand_id
1 'polypeptide(L)'
;MHSFITSHSQREALETVEATEIALLKMVLLREFEMRGASPAEQYIAYQQFISSTLNFSLARESQLALHYFSGQAGSLLGIKQNSSRKKAVRNISATAWDLLLLRTPELLLKPPVNGGHVEVAFVATHEHKLAELAQLMEIHTLFPSTTPIVQYDMTKVRDDVIDTIRNAFDGQMVSPISRQGSASIPTGLRDALSHSLMLLLPSAGDI
;
A
#
# COMPACT_ATOMS: atom_id res chain seq x y z
N MET A 1 -19.55 17.31 -2.05
CA MET A 1 -18.93 17.13 -3.39
C MET A 1 -18.14 18.36 -3.87
N HIS A 2 -18.72 19.56 -3.91
CA HIS A 2 -17.98 20.79 -4.32
C HIS A 2 -16.73 21.07 -3.47
N SER A 3 -16.79 20.90 -2.14
CA SER A 3 -15.66 21.06 -1.23
C SER A 3 -14.53 20.04 -1.45
N PHE A 4 -14.86 18.82 -1.89
CA PHE A 4 -13.90 17.76 -2.21
C PHE A 4 -13.11 18.11 -3.48
N ILE A 5 -13.82 18.51 -4.55
CA ILE A 5 -13.21 18.89 -5.83
C ILE A 5 -12.28 20.11 -5.66
N THR A 6 -12.62 21.04 -4.77
CA THR A 6 -11.77 22.22 -4.50
C THR A 6 -10.56 21.93 -3.60
N SER A 7 -10.55 20.80 -2.87
CA SER A 7 -9.49 20.47 -1.89
C SER A 7 -8.60 19.28 -2.28
N HIS A 8 -8.99 18.51 -3.30
CA HIS A 8 -8.20 17.38 -3.81
C HIS A 8 -7.88 17.62 -5.27
N SER A 9 -6.60 17.85 -5.56
CA SER A 9 -6.15 18.03 -6.93
C SER A 9 -6.01 16.69 -7.64
N GLN A 10 -6.27 16.67 -8.95
CA GLN A 10 -5.94 15.52 -9.80
C GLN A 10 -4.47 15.11 -9.65
N ARG A 11 -3.59 16.10 -9.43
CA ARG A 11 -2.16 15.88 -9.23
C ARG A 11 -1.87 15.03 -7.99
N GLU A 12 -2.43 15.36 -6.83
CA GLU A 12 -2.23 14.60 -5.59
C GLU A 12 -2.76 13.17 -5.70
N ALA A 13 -3.88 12.97 -6.40
CA ALA A 13 -4.42 11.65 -6.67
C ALA A 13 -3.46 10.82 -7.55
N LEU A 14 -2.90 11.40 -8.61
CA LEU A 14 -1.93 10.73 -9.48
C LEU A 14 -0.61 10.43 -8.75
N GLU A 15 -0.11 11.36 -7.93
CA GLU A 15 1.07 11.14 -7.07
C GLU A 15 0.80 10.01 -6.07
N THR A 16 -0.39 9.95 -5.48
CA THR A 16 -0.79 8.85 -4.58
C THR A 16 -0.79 7.50 -5.30
N VAL A 17 -1.36 7.43 -6.51
CA VAL A 17 -1.36 6.21 -7.33
C VAL A 17 0.06 5.80 -7.67
N GLU A 18 0.91 6.72 -8.10
CA GLU A 18 2.32 6.41 -8.43
C GLU A 18 3.09 5.87 -7.22
N ALA A 19 2.94 6.49 -6.05
CA ALA A 19 3.55 6.01 -4.82
C ALA A 19 3.07 4.60 -4.44
N THR A 20 1.78 4.34 -4.67
CA THR A 20 1.17 3.04 -4.43
C THR A 20 1.69 1.99 -5.42
N GLU A 21 1.81 2.33 -6.71
CA GLU A 21 2.41 1.45 -7.71
C GLU A 21 3.86 1.08 -7.35
N ILE A 22 4.66 2.05 -6.89
CA ILE A 22 6.03 1.81 -6.40
C ILE A 22 6.05 0.84 -5.22
N ALA A 23 5.17 1.04 -4.23
CA ALA A 23 5.05 0.14 -3.10
C ALA A 23 4.67 -1.28 -3.52
N LEU A 24 3.65 -1.44 -4.37
CA LEU A 24 3.19 -2.74 -4.85
C LEU A 24 4.26 -3.44 -5.70
N LEU A 25 4.96 -2.72 -6.57
CA LEU A 25 6.09 -3.23 -7.34
C LEU A 25 7.16 -3.81 -6.42
N LYS A 26 7.54 -3.07 -5.38
CA LYS A 26 8.55 -3.52 -4.43
C LYS A 26 8.10 -4.76 -3.65
N MET A 27 6.82 -4.84 -3.25
CA MET A 27 6.28 -6.05 -2.61
C MET A 27 6.41 -7.28 -3.51
N VAL A 28 6.09 -7.16 -4.80
CA VAL A 28 6.20 -8.28 -5.75
C VAL A 28 7.66 -8.68 -5.96
N LEU A 29 8.55 -7.72 -6.17
CA LEU A 29 9.98 -7.96 -6.36
C LEU A 29 10.57 -8.72 -5.17
N LEU A 30 10.32 -8.26 -3.94
CA LEU A 30 10.79 -8.92 -2.72
C LEU A 30 10.24 -10.34 -2.59
N ARG A 31 8.92 -10.50 -2.72
CA ARG A 31 8.25 -11.78 -2.46
C ARG A 31 8.63 -12.85 -3.47
N GLU A 32 8.62 -12.50 -4.75
CA GLU A 32 8.69 -13.48 -5.82
C GLU A 32 10.12 -13.64 -6.37
N PHE A 33 11.03 -12.69 -6.13
CA PHE A 33 12.35 -12.68 -6.77
C PHE A 33 13.52 -12.41 -5.81
N GLU A 34 13.58 -11.23 -5.19
CA GLU A 34 14.76 -10.76 -4.44
C GLU A 34 14.98 -11.50 -3.12
N MET A 35 13.89 -11.86 -2.42
CA MET A 35 13.92 -12.48 -1.09
C MET A 35 13.03 -13.72 -1.02
N ARG A 36 12.99 -14.49 -2.11
CA ARG A 36 12.18 -15.69 -2.18
C ARG A 36 12.60 -16.69 -1.10
N GLY A 37 11.63 -17.11 -0.30
CA GLY A 37 11.85 -18.06 0.80
C GLY A 37 12.28 -17.43 2.12
N ALA A 38 12.60 -16.12 2.14
CA ALA A 38 12.80 -15.39 3.38
C ALA A 38 11.49 -15.33 4.19
N SER A 39 11.61 -15.11 5.49
CA SER A 39 10.46 -14.97 6.38
C SER A 39 9.62 -13.72 6.03
N PRO A 40 8.33 -13.68 6.41
CA PRO A 40 7.50 -12.49 6.24
C PRO A 40 8.10 -11.24 6.91
N ALA A 41 8.74 -11.40 8.07
CA ALA A 41 9.37 -10.32 8.80
C ALA A 41 10.56 -9.73 8.02
N GLU A 42 11.45 -10.57 7.49
CA GLU A 42 12.60 -10.12 6.69
C GLU A 42 12.17 -9.38 5.42
N GLN A 43 11.16 -9.90 4.71
CA GLN A 43 10.59 -9.25 3.52
C GLN A 43 9.99 -7.89 3.88
N TYR A 44 9.26 -7.81 5.01
CA TYR A 44 8.67 -6.56 5.48
C TYR A 44 9.71 -5.53 5.91
N ILE A 45 10.77 -5.95 6.62
CA ILE A 45 11.86 -5.07 7.04
C ILE A 45 12.56 -4.48 5.81
N ALA A 46 12.90 -5.30 4.83
CA ALA A 46 13.51 -4.83 3.57
C ALA A 46 12.59 -3.88 2.80
N TYR A 47 11.28 -4.15 2.80
CA TYR A 47 10.28 -3.24 2.24
C TYR A 47 10.27 -1.89 2.97
N GLN A 48 10.22 -1.87 4.30
CA GLN A 48 10.20 -0.64 5.10
C GLN A 48 11.48 0.18 4.90
N GLN A 49 12.64 -0.47 4.88
CA GLN A 49 13.93 0.19 4.61
C GLN A 49 13.97 0.79 3.20
N PHE A 50 13.42 0.10 2.20
CA PHE A 50 13.29 0.66 0.85
C PHE A 50 12.40 1.91 0.86
N ILE A 51 11.21 1.83 1.48
CA ILE A 51 10.28 2.97 1.55
C ILE A 51 10.95 4.14 2.29
N SER A 52 11.54 3.92 3.46
CA SER A 52 12.11 4.99 4.30
C SER A 52 13.38 5.64 3.73
N SER A 53 14.14 4.92 2.89
CA SER A 53 15.33 5.44 2.22
C SER A 53 15.00 6.11 0.88
N THR A 54 13.93 5.68 0.21
CA THR A 54 13.61 6.12 -1.15
C THR A 54 12.52 7.18 -1.17
N LEU A 55 11.46 6.96 -0.40
CA LEU A 55 10.32 7.86 -0.23
C LEU A 55 10.47 8.62 1.09
N ASN A 56 10.24 9.93 1.04
CA ASN A 56 10.37 10.78 2.21
C ASN A 56 9.00 11.08 2.86
N PHE A 57 8.09 10.10 2.81
CA PHE A 57 6.76 10.19 3.39
C PHE A 57 6.23 8.80 3.77
N SER A 58 5.25 8.79 4.68
CA SER A 58 4.65 7.55 5.17
C SER A 58 3.66 6.98 4.15
N LEU A 59 3.81 5.69 3.87
CA LEU A 59 2.83 4.87 3.17
C LEU A 59 2.23 3.86 4.15
N ALA A 60 1.56 4.35 5.19
CA ALA A 60 1.06 3.51 6.29
C ALA A 60 0.13 2.39 5.81
N ARG A 61 -0.78 2.72 4.89
CA ARG A 61 -1.73 1.77 4.29
C ARG A 61 -1.00 0.68 3.51
N GLU A 62 -0.10 1.08 2.62
CA GLU A 62 0.66 0.15 1.78
C GLU A 62 1.62 -0.68 2.63
N SER A 63 2.14 -0.11 3.72
CA SER A 63 2.94 -0.84 4.72
C SER A 63 2.13 -1.93 5.40
N GLN A 64 0.96 -1.60 5.93
CA GLN A 64 0.08 -2.60 6.53
C GLN A 64 -0.30 -3.68 5.52
N LEU A 65 -0.64 -3.28 4.29
CA LEU A 65 -0.89 -4.23 3.21
C LEU A 65 0.33 -5.14 2.93
N ALA A 66 1.55 -4.61 2.91
CA ALA A 66 2.77 -5.38 2.71
C ALA A 66 2.91 -6.49 3.74
N LEU A 67 2.60 -6.20 5.01
CA LEU A 67 2.68 -7.16 6.09
C LEU A 67 1.69 -8.32 5.88
N HIS A 68 0.46 -8.01 5.49
CA HIS A 68 -0.53 -9.03 5.12
C HIS A 68 -0.10 -9.82 3.88
N TYR A 69 0.48 -9.14 2.89
CA TYR A 69 0.95 -9.77 1.65
C TYR A 69 2.08 -10.78 1.90
N PHE A 70 3.11 -10.38 2.65
CA PHE A 70 4.24 -11.26 2.97
C PHE A 70 3.85 -12.41 3.91
N SER A 71 2.86 -12.18 4.78
CA SER A 71 2.29 -13.20 5.66
C SER A 71 1.30 -14.14 4.95
N GLY A 72 1.03 -13.93 3.65
CA GLY A 72 0.08 -14.74 2.88
C GLY A 72 -1.40 -14.47 3.19
N GLN A 73 -1.69 -13.42 3.95
CA GLN A 73 -3.05 -13.05 4.40
C GLN A 73 -3.77 -12.11 3.42
N ALA A 74 -3.05 -11.47 2.50
CA ALA A 74 -3.66 -10.66 1.44
C ALA A 74 -4.18 -11.50 0.25
N GLY A 75 -4.30 -12.82 0.40
CA GLY A 75 -4.79 -13.73 -0.64
C GLY A 75 -4.05 -13.58 -1.97
N SER A 76 -4.81 -13.63 -3.07
CA SER A 76 -4.30 -13.43 -4.43
C SER A 76 -4.33 -11.97 -4.88
N LEU A 77 -4.27 -10.99 -3.96
CA LEU A 77 -4.52 -9.57 -4.24
C LEU A 77 -3.83 -9.09 -5.52
N LEU A 78 -2.50 -9.22 -5.57
CA LEU A 78 -1.74 -8.89 -6.79
C LEU A 78 -1.81 -10.03 -7.82
N GLY A 79 -1.91 -11.28 -7.38
CA GLY A 79 -2.06 -12.44 -8.27
C GLY A 79 -0.89 -12.62 -9.25
N ILE A 80 0.28 -12.12 -8.88
CA ILE A 80 1.54 -12.18 -9.63
C ILE A 80 2.42 -13.25 -9.01
N LYS A 81 2.95 -14.10 -9.88
CA LYS A 81 3.91 -15.18 -9.61
C LYS A 81 5.01 -15.14 -10.66
N GLN A 82 6.10 -15.86 -10.42
CA GLN A 82 7.24 -15.91 -11.35
C GLN A 82 6.86 -16.27 -12.80
N ASN A 83 5.85 -17.12 -12.99
CA ASN A 83 5.34 -17.52 -14.30
C ASN A 83 4.22 -16.63 -14.84
N SER A 84 3.92 -15.50 -14.19
CA SER A 84 2.89 -14.58 -14.67
C SER A 84 3.37 -13.83 -15.90
N SER A 85 2.48 -13.60 -16.87
CA SER A 85 2.84 -12.78 -18.02
C SER A 85 3.08 -11.33 -17.60
N ARG A 86 4.04 -10.66 -18.27
CA ARG A 86 4.33 -9.22 -18.07
C ARG A 86 3.07 -8.36 -18.16
N LYS A 87 2.21 -8.62 -19.15
CA LYS A 87 0.94 -7.90 -19.34
C LYS A 87 0.01 -8.03 -18.14
N LYS A 88 -0.09 -9.23 -17.56
CA LYS A 88 -0.91 -9.47 -16.36
C LYS A 88 -0.34 -8.72 -15.16
N ALA A 89 0.97 -8.76 -14.96
CA ALA A 89 1.62 -8.10 -13.83
C ALA A 89 1.41 -6.58 -13.84
N VAL A 90 1.70 -5.91 -14.96
CA VAL A 90 1.52 -4.45 -15.07
C VAL A 90 0.06 -4.05 -14.83
N ARG A 91 -0.88 -4.77 -15.46
CA ARG A 91 -2.31 -4.50 -15.31
C ARG A 91 -2.75 -4.65 -13.85
N ASN A 92 -2.34 -5.72 -13.18
CA ASN A 92 -2.77 -6.00 -11.82
C ASN A 92 -2.19 -4.97 -10.82
N ILE A 93 -0.94 -4.56 -10.98
CA ILE A 93 -0.33 -3.52 -10.13
C ILE A 93 -1.09 -2.20 -10.29
N SER A 94 -1.32 -1.76 -11.54
CA SER A 94 -1.99 -0.49 -11.78
C SER A 94 -3.44 -0.52 -11.30
N ALA A 95 -4.19 -1.60 -11.58
CA ALA A 95 -5.55 -1.77 -11.08
C ALA A 95 -5.61 -1.73 -9.54
N THR A 96 -4.72 -2.46 -8.86
CA THR A 96 -4.69 -2.50 -7.39
C THR A 96 -4.33 -1.13 -6.79
N ALA A 97 -3.49 -0.33 -7.46
CA ALA A 97 -3.19 1.02 -7.00
C ALA A 97 -4.41 1.95 -7.08
N TRP A 98 -5.20 1.85 -8.16
CA TRP A 98 -6.47 2.56 -8.27
C TRP A 98 -7.51 2.08 -7.26
N ASP A 99 -7.58 0.78 -7.00
CA ASP A 99 -8.44 0.20 -5.98
C ASP A 99 -8.11 0.74 -4.58
N LEU A 100 -6.83 0.83 -4.23
CA LEU A 100 -6.38 1.39 -2.96
C LEU A 100 -6.72 2.88 -2.82
N LEU A 101 -6.64 3.65 -3.91
CA LEU A 101 -7.10 5.04 -3.94
C LEU A 101 -8.63 5.12 -3.78
N LEU A 102 -9.38 4.26 -4.47
CA LEU A 102 -10.84 4.20 -4.34
C LEU A 102 -11.24 3.91 -2.89
N LEU A 103 -10.60 2.94 -2.24
CA LEU A 103 -10.83 2.62 -0.83
C LEU A 103 -10.42 3.75 0.12
N ARG A 104 -9.58 4.69 -0.30
CA ARG A 104 -9.21 5.87 0.51
C ARG A 104 -10.27 6.98 0.42
N THR A 105 -11.12 6.95 -0.62
CA THR A 105 -12.10 8.00 -0.88
C THR A 105 -13.09 8.22 0.28
N PRO A 106 -13.67 7.18 0.91
CA PRO A 106 -14.53 7.37 2.08
C PRO A 106 -13.88 8.16 3.21
N GLU A 107 -12.60 7.90 3.50
CA GLU A 107 -11.86 8.60 4.55
C GLU A 107 -11.60 10.06 4.21
N LEU A 108 -11.30 10.36 2.94
CA LEU A 108 -11.10 11.73 2.47
C LEU A 108 -12.39 12.57 2.56
N LEU A 109 -13.54 11.91 2.44
CA LEU A 109 -14.87 12.51 2.61
C LEU A 109 -15.29 12.60 4.08
N LEU A 110 -14.78 11.70 4.93
CA LEU A 110 -15.09 11.64 6.35
C LEU A 110 -14.33 12.73 7.13
N LYS A 111 -14.88 13.95 7.16
CA LYS A 111 -14.33 15.10 7.89
C LYS A 111 -15.32 15.58 8.97
N PRO A 112 -15.14 15.17 10.24
CA PRO A 112 -16.06 15.58 11.30
C PRO A 112 -15.95 17.10 11.54
N PRO A 113 -17.06 17.81 11.71
CA PRO A 113 -17.06 19.24 11.98
C PRO A 113 -16.51 19.55 13.38
N VAL A 114 -15.73 20.63 13.50
CA VAL A 114 -15.14 21.09 14.78
C VAL A 114 -16.20 21.46 15.83
N ASN A 115 -17.29 22.07 15.38
CA ASN A 115 -18.31 22.64 16.28
C ASN A 115 -19.49 21.69 16.54
N GLY A 116 -19.29 20.38 16.32
CA GLY A 116 -20.37 19.39 16.30
C GLY A 116 -21.27 19.52 15.07
N GLY A 117 -22.12 18.51 14.85
CA GLY A 117 -23.01 18.46 13.69
C GLY A 117 -23.10 17.06 13.07
N HIS A 118 -23.65 16.99 11.87
CA HIS A 118 -23.74 15.74 11.11
C HIS A 118 -22.39 15.32 10.56
N VAL A 119 -22.09 14.03 10.61
CA VAL A 119 -20.93 13.42 9.98
C VAL A 119 -21.42 12.72 8.71
N GLU A 120 -20.88 13.10 7.56
CA GLU A 120 -21.15 12.41 6.30
C GLU A 120 -20.31 11.14 6.23
N VAL A 121 -20.97 10.00 6.07
CA VAL A 121 -20.32 8.70 5.88
C VAL A 121 -20.50 8.28 4.43
N ALA A 122 -19.40 7.90 3.80
CA ALA A 122 -19.40 7.31 2.46
C ALA A 122 -18.93 5.86 2.54
N PHE A 123 -19.30 5.05 1.54
CA PHE A 123 -18.89 3.66 1.43
C PHE A 123 -18.62 3.32 -0.03
N VAL A 124 -17.69 2.39 -0.25
CA VAL A 124 -17.47 1.78 -1.56
C VAL A 124 -18.37 0.56 -1.66
N ALA A 125 -19.28 0.56 -2.64
CA ALA A 125 -20.10 -0.60 -2.98
C ALA A 125 -19.50 -1.31 -4.19
N THR A 126 -19.20 -2.60 -4.06
CA THR A 126 -18.58 -3.39 -5.15
C THR A 126 -19.11 -4.81 -5.17
N HIS A 127 -19.21 -5.38 -6.37
CA HIS A 127 -19.43 -6.81 -6.58
C HIS A 127 -18.10 -7.60 -6.64
N GLU A 128 -16.96 -6.92 -6.64
CA GLU A 128 -15.66 -7.56 -6.69
C GLU A 128 -15.23 -8.04 -5.30
N HIS A 129 -15.25 -9.35 -5.12
CA HIS A 129 -14.89 -9.98 -3.84
C HIS A 129 -13.48 -9.61 -3.35
N LYS A 130 -12.50 -9.48 -4.25
CA LYS A 130 -11.13 -9.14 -3.86
C LYS A 130 -11.01 -7.73 -3.30
N LEU A 131 -11.73 -6.76 -3.89
CA LEU A 131 -11.77 -5.40 -3.40
C LEU A 131 -12.47 -5.34 -2.04
N ALA A 132 -13.54 -6.12 -1.85
CA ALA A 132 -14.22 -6.24 -0.57
C ALA A 132 -13.33 -6.89 0.51
N GLU A 133 -12.61 -7.95 0.19
CA GLU A 133 -11.64 -8.59 1.09
C GLU A 133 -10.54 -7.62 1.51
N LEU A 134 -10.00 -6.84 0.56
CA LEU A 134 -9.01 -5.81 0.86
C LEU A 134 -9.58 -4.72 1.78
N ALA A 135 -10.81 -4.27 1.53
CA ALA A 135 -11.49 -3.27 2.36
C ALA A 135 -11.74 -3.78 3.79
N GLN A 136 -12.07 -5.06 3.96
CA GLN A 136 -12.28 -5.68 5.28
C GLN A 136 -11.01 -5.76 6.13
N LEU A 137 -9.83 -5.61 5.53
CA LEU A 137 -8.61 -5.51 6.31
C LEU A 137 -8.49 -4.16 7.03
N MET A 138 -9.28 -3.15 6.63
CA MET A 138 -9.19 -1.78 7.13
C MET A 138 -10.31 -1.47 8.12
N GLU A 139 -9.95 -0.82 9.22
CA GLU A 139 -10.89 -0.26 10.18
C GLU A 139 -10.50 1.19 10.54
N ILE A 140 -11.50 2.08 10.63
CA ILE A 140 -11.26 3.42 11.15
C ILE A 140 -11.09 3.32 12.66
N HIS A 141 -9.85 3.51 13.13
CA HIS A 141 -9.52 3.39 14.54
C HIS A 141 -9.80 4.68 15.32
N THR A 142 -9.54 5.84 14.70
CA THR A 142 -9.67 7.13 15.40
C THR A 142 -10.13 8.23 14.46
N LEU A 143 -11.03 9.05 14.98
CA LEU A 143 -11.67 10.14 14.26
C LEU A 143 -11.49 11.43 15.08
N PHE A 144 -10.59 12.31 14.63
CA PHE A 144 -10.43 13.64 15.23
C PHE A 144 -11.16 14.69 14.38
N PRO A 145 -11.68 15.77 15.00
CA PRO A 145 -12.29 16.85 14.25
C PRO A 145 -11.32 17.45 13.23
N SER A 146 -11.80 17.69 12.01
CA SER A 146 -11.05 18.29 10.90
C SER A 146 -9.78 17.57 10.42
N THR A 147 -9.51 16.34 10.86
CA THR A 147 -8.40 15.54 10.33
C THR A 147 -8.90 14.37 9.49
N THR A 148 -8.03 13.88 8.59
CA THR A 148 -8.26 12.56 7.98
C THR A 148 -8.30 11.49 9.08
N PRO A 149 -9.23 10.53 9.03
CA PRO A 149 -9.29 9.44 9.99
C PRO A 149 -7.99 8.63 10.04
N ILE A 150 -7.66 8.11 11.22
CA ILE A 150 -6.58 7.13 11.37
C ILE A 150 -7.16 5.77 11.06
N VAL A 151 -6.69 5.15 9.98
CA VAL A 151 -7.05 3.78 9.59
C VAL A 151 -5.99 2.82 10.11
N GLN A 152 -6.45 1.72 10.71
CA GLN A 152 -5.61 0.60 11.11
C GLN A 152 -6.03 -0.64 10.35
N TYR A 153 -5.09 -1.55 10.13
CA TYR A 153 -5.40 -2.86 9.61
C TYR A 153 -5.63 -3.86 10.74
N ASP A 154 -6.46 -4.87 10.47
CA ASP A 154 -6.67 -6.00 11.37
C ASP A 154 -5.38 -6.84 11.53
N MET A 155 -4.64 -6.58 12.60
CA MET A 155 -3.38 -7.27 12.89
C MET A 155 -3.57 -8.68 13.46
N THR A 156 -4.80 -9.12 13.76
CA THR A 156 -5.05 -10.44 14.40
C THR A 156 -4.61 -11.62 13.53
N LYS A 157 -4.48 -11.40 12.22
CA LYS A 157 -4.03 -12.42 11.25
C LYS A 157 -2.51 -12.46 11.07
N VAL A 158 -1.76 -11.53 11.68
CA VAL A 158 -0.30 -11.52 11.65
C VAL A 158 0.21 -12.19 12.91
N ARG A 159 1.13 -13.15 12.77
CA ARG A 159 1.68 -13.88 13.91
C ARG A 159 2.56 -12.98 14.77
N ASP A 160 2.49 -13.18 16.09
CA ASP A 160 3.26 -12.39 17.06
C ASP A 160 4.77 -12.47 16.84
N ASP A 161 5.31 -13.64 16.44
CA ASP A 161 6.74 -13.78 16.17
C ASP A 161 7.22 -12.92 14.99
N VAL A 162 6.35 -12.69 14.01
CA VAL A 162 6.63 -11.76 12.90
C VAL A 162 6.67 -10.33 13.41
N ILE A 163 5.69 -9.94 14.24
CA ILE A 163 5.58 -8.61 14.85
C ILE A 163 6.80 -8.31 15.72
N ASP A 164 7.18 -9.24 16.60
CA ASP A 164 8.31 -9.09 17.51
C ASP A 164 9.63 -8.94 16.76
N THR A 165 9.82 -9.71 15.69
CA THR A 165 11.00 -9.59 14.82
C THR A 165 11.10 -8.20 14.20
N ILE A 166 9.98 -7.66 13.71
CA ILE A 166 9.91 -6.31 13.12
C ILE A 166 10.20 -5.24 14.17
N ARG A 167 9.59 -5.34 15.35
CA ARG A 167 9.80 -4.40 16.45
C ARG A 167 11.25 -4.39 16.90
N ASN A 168 11.88 -5.56 17.01
CA ASN A 168 13.30 -5.66 17.34
C ASN A 168 14.20 -5.02 16.29
N ALA A 169 13.81 -5.02 15.02
CA ALA A 169 14.55 -4.38 13.94
C ALA A 169 14.40 -2.85 13.89
N PHE A 170 13.32 -2.29 14.47
CA PHE A 170 12.99 -0.87 14.42
C PHE A 170 12.76 -0.25 15.80
N ASP A 171 13.53 -0.67 16.80
CA ASP A 171 13.52 -0.09 18.16
C ASP A 171 12.12 0.02 18.79
N GLY A 172 11.32 -1.04 18.64
CA GLY A 172 9.95 -1.15 19.15
C GLY A 172 8.86 -0.65 18.20
N GLN A 173 9.23 -0.10 17.04
CA GLN A 173 8.28 0.41 16.03
C GLN A 173 7.91 -0.64 14.98
N MET A 174 6.80 -0.42 14.28
CA MET A 174 6.37 -1.26 13.15
C MET A 174 6.80 -0.71 11.79
N VAL A 175 7.44 0.45 11.77
CA VAL A 175 7.88 1.14 10.55
C VAL A 175 9.31 1.62 10.73
N SER A 176 10.07 1.60 9.64
CA SER A 176 11.44 2.11 9.62
C SER A 176 11.43 3.64 9.80
N PRO A 177 12.33 4.22 10.62
CA PRO A 177 12.49 5.67 10.70
C PRO A 177 12.79 6.27 9.33
N ILE A 178 12.12 7.38 8.98
CA ILE A 178 12.39 8.10 7.73
C ILE A 178 13.85 8.57 7.77
N SER A 179 14.65 8.04 6.84
CA SER A 179 16.09 8.25 6.84
C SER A 179 16.52 9.41 5.93
N ARG A 180 15.63 9.84 5.03
CA ARG A 180 15.92 10.87 4.03
C ARG A 180 15.61 12.26 4.58
N GLN A 181 16.50 13.22 4.33
CA GLN A 181 16.25 14.64 4.60
C GLN A 181 15.77 15.32 3.31
N GLY A 182 14.72 16.15 3.39
CA GLY A 182 14.19 16.90 2.24
C GLY A 182 12.68 17.07 2.27
N SER A 183 12.09 17.53 1.16
CA SER A 183 10.64 17.53 0.97
C SER A 183 10.14 16.13 0.67
N ALA A 184 8.89 15.83 1.03
CA ALA A 184 8.20 14.63 0.59
C ALA A 184 8.03 14.69 -0.94
N SER A 185 8.71 13.81 -1.67
CA SER A 185 8.53 13.67 -3.11
C SER A 185 8.83 12.25 -3.58
N ILE A 186 8.22 11.87 -4.69
CA ILE A 186 8.48 10.62 -5.38
C ILE A 186 9.69 10.84 -6.32
N PRO A 187 10.74 10.01 -6.25
CA PRO A 187 11.87 10.15 -7.16
C PRO A 187 11.46 9.91 -8.62
N THR A 188 11.79 10.86 -9.49
CA THR A 188 11.48 10.79 -10.92
C THR A 188 11.99 9.49 -11.54
N GLY A 189 11.12 8.76 -12.23
CA GLY A 189 11.45 7.53 -12.96
C GLY A 189 11.58 6.27 -12.11
N LEU A 190 11.41 6.36 -10.78
CA LEU A 190 11.52 5.19 -9.90
C LEU A 190 10.50 4.11 -10.21
N ARG A 191 9.23 4.50 -10.42
CA ARG A 191 8.17 3.57 -10.81
C ARG A 191 8.56 2.80 -12.07
N ASP A 192 9.03 3.52 -13.08
CA ASP A 192 9.37 2.94 -14.37
C ASP A 192 10.59 2.01 -14.27
N ALA A 193 11.59 2.38 -13.46
CA ALA A 193 12.75 1.54 -13.19
C ALA A 193 12.34 0.22 -12.50
N LEU A 194 11.51 0.26 -11.45
CA LEU A 194 11.02 -0.94 -10.77
C LEU A 194 10.13 -1.80 -11.68
N SER A 195 9.28 -1.17 -12.48
CA SER A 195 8.44 -1.84 -13.47
C SER A 195 9.30 -2.56 -14.50
N HIS A 196 10.34 -1.90 -15.01
CA HIS A 196 11.30 -2.50 -15.93
C HIS A 196 12.04 -3.70 -15.30
N SER A 197 12.53 -3.57 -14.07
CA SER A 197 13.14 -4.68 -13.34
C SER A 197 12.21 -5.88 -13.20
N LEU A 198 10.93 -5.65 -12.86
CA LEU A 198 9.94 -6.73 -12.79
C LEU A 198 9.70 -7.37 -14.17
N MET A 199 9.62 -6.59 -15.24
CA MET A 199 9.43 -7.10 -16.59
C MET A 199 10.59 -7.98 -17.05
N LEU A 200 11.84 -7.65 -16.70
CA LEU A 200 13.00 -8.47 -17.04
C LEU A 200 12.97 -9.84 -16.37
N LEU A 201 12.37 -9.93 -15.18
CA LEU A 201 12.27 -11.16 -14.39
C LEU A 201 11.07 -12.05 -14.78
N LEU A 202 10.07 -11.49 -15.46
CA LEU A 202 8.87 -12.21 -15.88
C LEU A 202 8.99 -12.76 -17.31
N PRO A 203 8.39 -13.93 -17.59
CA PRO A 203 8.37 -14.54 -18.92
C PRO A 203 7.74 -13.60 -19.95
N SER A 204 8.30 -13.62 -21.16
CA SER A 204 7.71 -12.94 -22.31
C SER A 204 6.46 -13.68 -22.79
N ALA A 205 5.64 -13.04 -23.63
CA ALA A 205 4.39 -13.62 -24.13
C ALA A 205 4.57 -14.89 -24.97
N GLY A 206 5.81 -15.30 -25.30
CA GLY A 206 6.13 -16.54 -26.01
C GLY A 206 6.74 -17.64 -25.15
N ASP A 207 6.93 -17.42 -23.84
CA ASP A 207 7.65 -18.35 -22.94
C ASP A 207 6.70 -19.21 -22.06
N ILE A 208 5.38 -19.11 -22.25
CA ILE A 208 4.35 -19.83 -21.46
C ILE A 208 3.49 -20.70 -22.37
#